data_AF-A0A2K9NIZ5-F1
#
_entry.id   AF-A0A2K9NIZ5-F1
#
_cell.length_a   1.000
_cell.length_b   1.000
_cell.length_c   1.000
_cell.angle_alpha   90.00
_cell.angle_beta   90.00
_cell.angle_gamma   90.00
#
_symmetry.space_group_name_H-M   'P 1'
#
loop_
_entity.id
_entity.type
_entity.pdbx_description
1 polymer ?
#
loop_
_entity_poly.entity_id
_entity_poly.type
_entity_poly.pdbx_seq_one_letter_code
_entity_poly.pdbx_strand_id
1 'polypeptide(L)'
;MQSKSADRTIRLQLALLQEDLARLQNRCAGLPIPPDVTIALRQFKELGPAFEAVAAFTSVMRSNTASLDEERRAQVERQLRQLTVALWQLHLGAVAPRLEKMAANISHMPIGTRFVLERWVKQLSEMKNETEIVEGLEPGLLARVEAMAETLVNNAPDLMDFGRG
;
A
#
# COMPACT_ATOMS: atom_id res chain seq x y z
N MET A 1 6.19 3.57 -36.83
CA MET A 1 5.64 2.28 -36.34
C MET A 1 5.86 2.05 -34.84
N GLN A 2 6.89 2.61 -34.19
CA GLN A 2 7.20 2.37 -32.76
C GLN A 2 6.14 2.88 -31.76
N SER A 3 5.57 4.08 -31.97
CA SER A 3 4.54 4.67 -31.06
C SER A 3 3.27 3.81 -30.93
N LYS A 4 2.82 3.14 -32.01
CA LYS A 4 1.65 2.23 -31.98
C LYS A 4 1.89 0.97 -31.14
N SER A 5 3.15 0.52 -31.06
CA SER A 5 3.53 -0.65 -30.25
C SER A 5 3.59 -0.29 -28.76
N ALA A 6 4.22 0.84 -28.43
CA ALA A 6 4.30 1.35 -27.05
C ALA A 6 2.92 1.63 -26.44
N ASP A 7 2.03 2.27 -27.21
CA ASP A 7 0.65 2.54 -26.78
C ASP A 7 -0.16 1.24 -26.55
N ARG A 8 0.02 0.22 -27.39
CA ARG A 8 -0.61 -1.09 -27.18
C ARG A 8 -0.10 -1.76 -25.90
N THR A 9 1.20 -1.69 -25.65
CA THR A 9 1.81 -2.25 -24.43
C THR A 9 1.31 -1.55 -23.18
N ILE A 10 1.24 -0.21 -23.18
CA ILE A 10 0.76 0.57 -22.04
C ILE A 10 -0.72 0.27 -21.76
N ARG A 11 -1.56 0.17 -22.78
CA ARG A 11 -2.97 -0.22 -22.63
C ARG A 11 -3.12 -1.62 -22.02
N LEU A 12 -2.31 -2.58 -22.48
CA LEU A 12 -2.32 -3.94 -21.94
C LEU A 12 -1.90 -3.93 -20.46
N GLN A 13 -0.82 -3.20 -20.13
CA GLN A 13 -0.32 -3.07 -18.76
C GLN A 13 -1.33 -2.41 -17.82
N LEU A 14 -2.05 -1.38 -18.27
CA LEU A 14 -3.12 -0.75 -17.50
C LEU A 14 -4.31 -1.69 -17.26
N ALA A 15 -4.69 -2.49 -18.27
CA ALA A 15 -5.76 -3.48 -18.11
C ALA A 15 -5.38 -4.58 -17.12
N LEU A 16 -4.14 -5.09 -17.19
CA LEU A 16 -3.62 -6.07 -16.22
C LEU A 16 -3.62 -5.49 -14.79
N LEU A 17 -3.22 -4.24 -14.64
CA LEU A 17 -3.21 -3.54 -13.35
C LEU A 17 -4.62 -3.41 -12.76
N GLN A 18 -5.62 -3.09 -13.60
CA GLN A 18 -7.02 -3.03 -13.18
C GLN A 18 -7.54 -4.40 -12.72
N GLU A 19 -7.17 -5.46 -13.43
CA GLU A 19 -7.54 -6.83 -13.07
C GLU A 19 -6.88 -7.27 -11.75
N ASP A 20 -5.59 -6.95 -11.57
CA ASP A 20 -4.87 -7.21 -10.33
C ASP A 20 -5.45 -6.44 -9.15
N LEU A 21 -5.85 -5.18 -9.35
CA LEU A 21 -6.55 -4.40 -8.34
C LEU A 21 -7.89 -5.03 -7.97
N ALA A 22 -8.68 -5.48 -8.95
CA ALA A 22 -9.96 -6.16 -8.70
C ALA A 22 -9.76 -7.49 -7.95
N ARG A 23 -8.74 -8.28 -8.29
CA ARG A 23 -8.35 -9.48 -7.54
C ARG A 23 -7.98 -9.15 -6.10
N LEU A 24 -7.20 -8.08 -5.90
CA LEU A 24 -6.78 -7.64 -4.57
C LEU A 24 -7.98 -7.14 -3.75
N GLN A 25 -8.92 -6.42 -4.37
CA GLN A 25 -10.17 -5.99 -3.73
C GLN A 25 -10.97 -7.19 -3.23
N ASN A 26 -11.18 -8.21 -4.06
CA ASN A 26 -11.87 -9.44 -3.68
C ASN A 26 -11.15 -10.17 -2.54
N ARG A 27 -9.82 -10.26 -2.61
CA ARG A 27 -9.01 -10.86 -1.54
C ARG A 27 -9.18 -10.08 -0.24
N CYS A 28 -9.05 -8.76 -0.26
CA CYS A 28 -9.21 -7.91 0.92
C CYS A 28 -10.62 -7.99 1.52
N ALA A 29 -11.66 -8.04 0.68
CA ALA A 29 -13.04 -8.21 1.12
C ALA A 29 -13.29 -9.57 1.78
N GLY A 30 -12.59 -10.62 1.33
CA GLY A 30 -12.66 -11.96 1.92
C GLY A 30 -11.82 -12.15 3.19
N LEU A 31 -11.00 -11.17 3.59
CA LEU A 31 -10.17 -11.32 4.79
C LEU A 31 -11.01 -11.14 6.06
N PRO A 32 -11.12 -12.16 6.93
CA PRO A 32 -11.90 -12.05 8.15
C PRO A 32 -11.27 -11.03 9.11
N ILE A 33 -12.11 -10.43 9.96
CA ILE A 33 -11.66 -9.58 11.07
C ILE A 33 -10.73 -10.43 11.96
N PRO A 34 -9.53 -9.94 12.30
CA PRO A 34 -8.56 -10.74 13.04
C PRO A 34 -9.05 -11.03 14.48
N PRO A 35 -9.09 -12.31 14.91
CA PRO A 35 -9.56 -12.68 16.25
C PRO A 35 -8.57 -12.29 17.36
N ASP A 36 -7.28 -12.24 17.06
CA ASP A 36 -6.19 -11.93 17.99
C ASP A 36 -5.03 -11.17 17.31
N VAL A 37 -4.06 -10.72 18.11
CA VAL A 37 -2.90 -9.95 17.64
C VAL A 37 -1.96 -10.71 16.73
N THR A 38 -1.81 -12.01 16.93
CA THR A 38 -0.92 -12.86 16.12
C THR A 38 -1.49 -13.00 14.71
N ILE A 39 -2.79 -13.22 14.60
CA ILE A 39 -3.49 -13.26 13.31
C ILE A 39 -3.54 -11.88 12.68
N ALA A 40 -3.75 -10.81 13.45
CA ALA A 40 -3.70 -9.44 12.93
C ALA A 40 -2.33 -9.12 12.29
N LEU A 41 -1.24 -9.42 12.99
CA LEU A 41 0.12 -9.22 12.47
C LEU A 41 0.41 -10.09 11.25
N ARG A 42 -0.03 -11.36 11.26
CA ARG A 42 0.13 -12.26 10.12
C ARG A 42 -0.58 -11.71 8.89
N GLN A 43 -1.87 -11.38 9.01
CA GLN A 43 -2.65 -10.80 7.92
C GLN A 43 -2.03 -9.49 7.43
N PHE A 44 -1.55 -8.63 8.33
CA PHE A 44 -0.85 -7.40 7.97
C PHE A 44 0.39 -7.69 7.12
N LYS A 45 1.22 -8.65 7.53
CA LYS A 45 2.42 -9.07 6.77
C LYS A 45 2.07 -9.68 5.41
N GLU A 46 0.99 -10.43 5.32
CA GLU A 46 0.54 -11.05 4.07
C GLU A 46 -0.01 -10.06 3.04
N LEU A 47 -0.49 -8.89 3.50
CA LEU A 47 -0.93 -7.80 2.64
C LEU A 47 0.26 -7.04 2.02
N GLY A 48 1.35 -6.86 2.76
CA GLY A 48 2.53 -6.09 2.34
C GLY A 48 3.01 -6.39 0.91
N PRO A 49 3.36 -7.64 0.55
CA PRO A 49 3.86 -7.97 -0.78
C PRO A 49 2.89 -7.63 -1.92
N ALA A 50 1.58 -7.74 -1.68
CA ALA A 50 0.57 -7.47 -2.70
C ALA A 50 0.49 -5.96 -3.01
N PHE A 51 0.67 -5.11 -2.00
CA PHE A 51 0.70 -3.66 -2.21
C PHE A 51 2.06 -3.17 -2.74
N GLU A 52 3.17 -3.78 -2.31
CA GLU A 52 4.51 -3.49 -2.84
C GLU A 52 4.63 -3.79 -4.34
N ALA A 53 4.04 -4.90 -4.80
CA ALA A 53 4.04 -5.26 -6.22
C ALA A 53 3.32 -4.20 -7.09
N VAL A 54 2.20 -3.66 -6.61
CA VAL A 54 1.40 -2.66 -7.35
C VAL A 54 2.05 -1.27 -7.28
N ALA A 55 2.69 -0.91 -6.17
CA ALA A 55 3.50 0.31 -6.07
C ALA A 55 4.69 0.27 -7.03
N ALA A 56 5.42 -0.85 -7.08
CA ALA A 56 6.50 -1.07 -8.04
C ALA A 56 6.01 -0.99 -9.49
N PHE A 57 4.85 -1.58 -9.79
CA PHE A 57 4.26 -1.51 -11.12
C PHE A 57 3.89 -0.09 -11.54
N THR A 58 3.31 0.71 -10.63
CA THR A 58 2.99 2.12 -10.89
C THR A 58 4.26 2.92 -11.23
N SER A 59 5.34 2.68 -10.49
CA SER A 59 6.65 3.31 -10.74
C SER A 59 7.21 2.94 -12.12
N VAL A 60 7.18 1.64 -12.48
CA VAL A 60 7.61 1.17 -13.81
C VAL A 60 6.75 1.79 -14.92
N MET A 61 5.43 1.86 -14.73
CA MET A 61 4.53 2.47 -15.71
C MET A 61 4.81 3.95 -15.92
N ARG A 62 5.04 4.73 -14.85
CA ARG A 62 5.44 6.14 -14.94
C ARG A 62 6.77 6.31 -15.70
N SER A 63 7.69 5.35 -15.63
CA SER A 63 8.93 5.41 -16.42
C SER A 63 8.71 5.14 -17.92
N ASN A 64 7.72 4.30 -18.26
CA ASN A 64 7.41 3.94 -19.66
C ASN A 64 6.62 5.03 -20.40
N THR A 65 5.91 5.92 -19.69
CA THR A 65 5.14 7.01 -20.30
C THR A 65 6.00 8.12 -20.90
N ALA A 66 7.29 8.20 -20.55
CA ALA A 66 8.23 9.21 -21.09
C ALA A 66 8.39 9.15 -22.63
N SER A 67 8.03 8.02 -23.25
CA SER A 67 8.09 7.80 -24.70
C SER A 67 6.80 8.16 -25.46
N LEU A 68 5.75 8.59 -24.75
CA LEU A 68 4.46 8.97 -25.33
C LEU A 68 4.42 10.46 -25.69
N ASP A 69 3.52 10.81 -26.62
CA ASP A 69 3.14 12.20 -26.85
C ASP A 69 2.42 12.81 -25.64
N GLU A 70 2.52 14.13 -25.48
CA GLU A 70 2.11 14.86 -24.27
C GLU A 70 0.65 14.61 -23.86
N GLU A 71 -0.28 14.63 -24.83
CA GLU A 71 -1.70 14.41 -24.57
C GLU A 71 -1.96 13.00 -24.04
N ARG A 72 -1.31 12.01 -24.65
CA ARG A 72 -1.45 10.60 -24.29
C ARG A 72 -0.74 10.27 -22.99
N ARG A 73 0.42 10.89 -22.75
CA ARG A 73 1.13 10.86 -21.47
C ARG A 73 0.23 11.38 -20.34
N ALA A 74 -0.37 12.55 -20.52
CA ALA A 74 -1.28 13.13 -19.54
C ALA A 74 -2.54 12.26 -19.29
N GLN A 75 -3.04 11.55 -20.32
CA GLN A 75 -4.12 10.58 -20.13
C GLN A 75 -3.68 9.39 -19.28
N VAL A 76 -2.54 8.78 -19.59
CA VAL A 76 -2.02 7.62 -18.87
C VAL A 76 -1.66 7.98 -17.44
N GLU A 77 -1.03 9.14 -17.22
CA GLU A 77 -0.69 9.63 -15.87
C GLU A 77 -1.93 9.83 -15.00
N ARG A 78 -3.03 10.37 -15.56
CA ARG A 78 -4.32 10.46 -14.85
C ARG A 78 -4.88 9.08 -14.47
N GLN A 79 -4.83 8.11 -15.38
CA GLN A 79 -5.30 6.75 -15.11
C GLN A 79 -4.44 6.05 -14.05
N LEU A 80 -3.12 6.17 -14.14
CA LEU A 80 -2.19 5.65 -13.13
C LEU A 80 -2.47 6.27 -11.78
N ARG A 81 -2.66 7.60 -11.71
CA ARG A 81 -3.02 8.31 -10.48
C ARG A 81 -4.29 7.75 -9.85
N GLN A 82 -5.37 7.60 -10.63
CA GLN A 82 -6.63 7.03 -10.14
C GLN A 82 -6.44 5.61 -9.59
N LEU A 83 -5.64 4.78 -10.27
CA LEU A 83 -5.34 3.42 -9.81
C LEU A 83 -4.50 3.43 -8.53
N THR A 84 -3.52 4.33 -8.41
CA THR A 84 -2.73 4.50 -7.19
C THR A 84 -3.58 4.94 -6.01
N VAL A 85 -4.48 5.90 -6.20
CA VAL A 85 -5.45 6.33 -5.17
C VAL A 85 -6.33 5.15 -4.75
N ALA A 86 -6.93 4.43 -5.70
CA ALA A 86 -7.80 3.29 -5.40
C ALA A 86 -7.06 2.17 -4.66
N LEU A 87 -5.80 1.91 -5.03
CA LEU A 87 -4.94 0.96 -4.34
C LEU A 87 -4.67 1.38 -2.89
N TRP A 88 -4.27 2.63 -2.66
CA TRP A 88 -3.98 3.12 -1.32
C TRP A 88 -5.24 3.15 -0.45
N GLN A 89 -6.39 3.54 -1.01
CA GLN A 89 -7.67 3.47 -0.31
C GLN A 89 -8.00 2.03 0.12
N LEU A 90 -7.80 1.06 -0.78
CA LEU A 90 -7.97 -0.36 -0.46
C LEU A 90 -6.98 -0.81 0.62
N HIS A 91 -5.72 -0.40 0.51
CA HIS A 91 -4.67 -0.74 1.47
C HIS A 91 -5.03 -0.26 2.86
N LEU A 92 -5.34 1.04 3.00
CA LEU A 92 -5.73 1.67 4.25
C LEU A 92 -6.96 0.98 4.85
N GLY A 93 -7.98 0.70 4.04
CA GLY A 93 -9.19 0.00 4.50
C GLY A 93 -8.90 -1.43 4.95
N ALA A 94 -7.99 -2.13 4.27
CA ALA A 94 -7.60 -3.49 4.64
C ALA A 94 -6.74 -3.52 5.91
N VAL A 95 -5.80 -2.59 6.10
CA VAL A 95 -4.92 -2.60 7.28
C VAL A 95 -5.59 -2.04 8.53
N ALA A 96 -6.51 -1.09 8.40
CA ALA A 96 -7.16 -0.42 9.53
C ALA A 96 -7.66 -1.38 10.63
N PRO A 97 -8.48 -2.42 10.34
CA PRO A 97 -8.96 -3.34 11.37
C PRO A 97 -7.83 -4.22 11.98
N ARG A 98 -6.73 -4.43 11.26
CA ARG A 98 -5.56 -5.17 11.77
C ARG A 98 -4.74 -4.28 12.71
N LEU A 99 -4.49 -3.03 12.31
CA LEU A 99 -3.82 -2.04 13.16
C LEU A 99 -4.63 -1.80 14.43
N GLU A 100 -5.95 -1.68 14.33
CA GLU A 100 -6.84 -1.52 15.49
C GLU A 100 -6.71 -2.69 16.48
N LYS A 101 -6.71 -3.93 15.97
CA LYS A 101 -6.54 -5.12 16.81
C LYS A 101 -5.18 -5.17 17.50
N MET A 102 -4.12 -4.81 16.78
CA MET A 102 -2.76 -4.74 17.33
C MET A 102 -2.64 -3.62 18.37
N ALA A 103 -3.21 -2.45 18.12
CA ALA A 103 -3.15 -1.30 19.03
C ALA A 103 -3.89 -1.59 20.34
N ALA A 104 -5.04 -2.27 20.26
CA ALA A 104 -5.83 -2.64 21.44
C ALA A 104 -5.12 -3.64 22.38
N ASN A 105 -4.10 -4.37 21.91
CA ASN A 105 -3.48 -5.48 22.63
C ASN A 105 -1.94 -5.42 22.54
N ILE A 106 -1.40 -4.20 22.52
CA ILE A 106 0.00 -3.94 22.20
C ILE A 106 1.01 -4.67 23.11
N SER A 107 0.63 -4.91 24.36
CA SER A 107 1.42 -5.65 25.36
C SER A 107 1.68 -7.13 25.00
N HIS A 108 0.89 -7.69 24.07
CA HIS A 108 0.99 -9.08 23.62
C HIS A 108 1.61 -9.20 22.22
N MET A 109 2.19 -8.12 21.68
CA MET A 109 2.76 -8.14 20.34
C MET A 109 4.02 -9.02 20.27
N PRO A 110 4.19 -9.82 19.20
CA PRO A 110 5.42 -10.57 18.97
C PRO A 110 6.65 -9.67 18.78
N ILE A 111 7.84 -10.14 19.20
CA ILE A 111 9.13 -9.47 18.95
C ILE A 111 9.32 -9.20 17.45
N GLY A 112 9.88 -8.04 17.12
CA GLY A 112 10.13 -7.61 15.73
C GLY A 112 8.90 -7.08 15.00
N THR A 113 7.78 -6.91 15.69
CA THR A 113 6.60 -6.20 15.18
C THR A 113 6.96 -4.77 14.76
N ARG A 114 7.75 -4.07 15.58
CA ARG A 114 8.14 -2.68 15.32
C ARG A 114 8.82 -2.50 13.96
N PHE A 115 9.80 -3.35 13.64
CA PHE A 115 10.49 -3.33 12.34
C PHE A 115 9.54 -3.43 11.14
N VAL A 116 8.54 -4.31 11.21
CA VAL A 116 7.53 -4.49 10.15
C VAL A 116 6.68 -3.23 9.98
N LEU A 117 6.28 -2.61 11.10
CA LEU A 117 5.48 -1.39 11.11
C LEU A 117 6.28 -0.19 10.61
N GLU A 118 7.53 -0.02 11.03
CA GLU A 118 8.40 1.09 10.60
C GLU A 118 8.60 1.09 9.09
N ARG A 119 8.84 -0.09 8.49
CA ARG A 119 8.92 -0.23 7.03
C ARG A 119 7.64 0.24 6.34
N TRP A 120 6.48 -0.14 6.87
CA TRP A 120 5.19 0.24 6.29
C TRP A 120 4.87 1.73 6.50
N VAL A 121 5.16 2.29 7.69
CA VAL A 121 5.01 3.72 7.98
C VAL A 121 5.90 4.58 7.09
N LYS A 122 7.11 4.09 6.76
CA LYS A 122 7.98 4.76 5.78
C LYS A 122 7.31 4.83 4.41
N GLN A 123 6.72 3.74 3.92
CA GLN A 123 5.98 3.72 2.64
C GLN A 123 4.76 4.64 2.67
N LEU A 124 4.03 4.67 3.79
CA LEU A 124 2.91 5.60 3.98
C LEU A 124 3.41 7.05 3.91
N SER A 125 4.52 7.37 4.57
CA SER A 125 5.14 8.70 4.54
C SER A 125 5.62 9.10 3.15
N GLU A 126 6.18 8.16 2.38
CA GLU A 126 6.56 8.39 0.98
C GLU A 126 5.35 8.73 0.12
N MET A 127 4.24 7.99 0.27
CA MET A 127 2.98 8.29 -0.42
C MET A 127 2.42 9.67 -0.05
N LYS A 128 2.53 10.08 1.22
CA LYS A 128 2.03 11.40 1.68
C LYS A 128 2.73 12.58 1.01
N ASN A 129 3.94 12.39 0.48
CA ASN A 129 4.63 13.41 -0.30
C ASN A 129 4.02 13.61 -1.70
N GLU A 130 3.15 12.70 -2.16
CA GLU A 130 2.40 12.83 -3.41
C GLU A 130 1.03 13.49 -3.12
N THR A 131 0.96 14.82 -3.07
CA THR A 131 -0.25 15.58 -2.72
C THR A 131 -1.49 15.16 -3.51
N GLU A 132 -1.33 14.91 -4.82
CA GLU A 132 -2.43 14.52 -5.71
C GLU A 132 -2.98 13.11 -5.41
N ILE A 133 -2.20 12.27 -4.74
CA ILE A 133 -2.66 10.97 -4.23
C ILE A 133 -3.42 11.20 -2.92
N VAL A 134 -2.86 11.98 -2.00
CA VAL A 134 -3.47 12.28 -0.69
C VAL A 134 -4.85 12.92 -0.84
N GLU A 135 -5.00 13.87 -1.76
CA GLU A 135 -6.29 14.52 -2.05
C GLU A 135 -7.38 13.54 -2.53
N GLY A 136 -6.98 12.42 -3.12
CA GLY A 136 -7.91 11.38 -3.59
C GLY A 136 -8.32 10.36 -2.52
N LEU A 137 -7.68 10.37 -1.35
CA LEU A 137 -7.95 9.42 -0.27
C LEU A 137 -9.02 9.93 0.69
N GLU A 138 -9.68 9.01 1.39
CA GLU A 138 -10.61 9.37 2.45
C GLU A 138 -9.83 9.89 3.68
N PRO A 139 -9.96 11.18 4.03
CA PRO A 139 -9.06 11.82 4.99
C PRO A 139 -9.23 11.30 6.42
N GLY A 140 -10.43 10.87 6.80
CA GLY A 140 -10.70 10.31 8.13
C GLY A 140 -10.01 8.97 8.32
N LEU A 141 -10.10 8.09 7.32
CA LEU A 141 -9.40 6.80 7.31
C LEU A 141 -7.88 6.99 7.34
N LEU A 142 -7.33 7.89 6.53
CA LEU A 142 -5.89 8.16 6.50
C LEU A 142 -5.40 8.62 7.88
N ALA A 143 -6.03 9.64 8.46
CA ALA A 143 -5.65 10.16 9.78
C ALA A 143 -5.78 9.10 10.89
N ARG A 144 -6.84 8.27 10.86
CA ARG A 144 -7.03 7.19 11.83
C ARG A 144 -5.93 6.14 11.72
N VAL A 145 -5.60 5.72 10.51
CA VAL A 145 -4.57 4.73 10.25
C VAL A 145 -3.18 5.25 10.68
N GLU A 146 -2.88 6.52 10.41
CA GLU A 146 -1.65 7.18 10.84
C GLU A 146 -1.52 7.16 12.36
N ALA A 147 -2.54 7.62 13.08
CA ALA A 147 -2.53 7.65 14.54
C ALA A 147 -2.30 6.24 15.15
N MET A 148 -2.94 5.21 14.58
CA MET A 148 -2.74 3.83 15.01
C MET A 148 -1.31 3.35 14.71
N ALA A 149 -0.78 3.66 13.53
CA ALA A 149 0.54 3.24 13.11
C ALA A 149 1.65 3.90 13.95
N GLU A 150 1.54 5.19 14.25
CA GLU A 150 2.45 5.91 15.14
C GLU A 150 2.40 5.35 16.56
N THR A 151 1.21 5.11 17.10
CA THR A 151 1.03 4.48 18.41
C THR A 151 1.72 3.12 18.46
N LEU A 152 1.53 2.31 17.41
CA LEU A 152 2.12 0.99 17.32
C LEU A 152 3.64 1.03 17.18
N VAL A 153 4.21 1.88 16.31
CA VAL A 153 5.68 1.98 16.15
C VAL A 153 6.35 2.40 17.46
N ASN A 154 5.75 3.33 18.21
CA ASN A 154 6.33 3.86 19.44
C ASN A 154 6.31 2.86 20.61
N ASN A 155 5.40 1.87 20.58
CA ASN A 155 5.12 1.01 21.72
C ASN A 155 5.28 -0.50 21.42
N ALA A 156 5.41 -0.89 20.14
CA ALA A 156 5.62 -2.28 19.76
C ALA A 156 7.04 -2.75 20.10
N PRO A 157 7.20 -4.04 20.46
CA PRO A 157 8.51 -4.60 20.74
C PRO A 157 9.37 -4.67 19.48
N ASP A 158 10.62 -4.23 19.62
CA ASP A 158 11.63 -4.29 18.58
C ASP A 158 12.33 -5.64 18.51
N LEU A 159 13.07 -5.91 17.43
CA LEU A 159 14.04 -7.00 17.42
C LEU A 159 15.10 -6.72 18.49
N MET A 160 15.41 -7.72 19.31
CA MET A 160 16.54 -7.62 20.23
C MET A 160 17.82 -7.39 19.40
N ASP A 161 18.60 -6.37 19.77
CA ASP A 161 19.88 -6.09 19.11
C ASP A 161 20.89 -7.17 19.51
N PHE A 162 21.06 -8.19 18.67
CA PHE A 162 22.01 -9.29 18.89
C PHE A 162 23.47 -8.88 18.64
N GLY A 163 23.74 -7.59 18.36
CA GLY A 163 25.08 -7.07 18.04
C GLY A 163 26.01 -6.80 19.22
N ARG A 164 25.60 -7.09 20.47
CA ARG A 164 26.46 -6.99 21.66
C ARG A 164 26.51 -8.32 22.41
N GLY A 165 27.33 -9.24 21.91
CA GLY A 165 27.75 -10.47 22.56
C GLY A 165 29.25 -10.66 22.39
#